data_AF-U4UQI3-F1
#
_entry.id   AF-U4UQI3-F1
#
_cell.length_a   1.000
_cell.length_b   1.000
_cell.length_c   1.000
_cell.angle_alpha   90.00
_cell.angle_beta   90.00
_cell.angle_gamma   90.00
#
_symmetry.space_group_name_H-M   'P 1'
#
loop_
_entity.id
_entity.type
_entity.pdbx_description
1 polymer ?
#
loop_
_entity_poly.entity_id
_entity_poly.type
_entity_poly.pdbx_seq_one_letter_code
_entity_poly.pdbx_strand_id
1 'polypeptide(L)'
;MAINPVYLGGAGGLLLDTGNGPSFLPLPPQVLQQVAQNNSEPGVTTLKLPDLNYSRPADLPAREVDIELCFVCKKCRMAYPSDSALLAHQRQCYGPNQDSRGTFRIVQTGYECRPCNNGEKFKTLIDMQGHVQSEAHQRHMTGSESSLSQEIEDVVNQITLLATRAAQEAPQGHILDSNSNGFCQPAEPKRRFLSPTHALTSAGH
;
A
#
# COMPACT_ATOMS: atom_id res chain seq x y z
N MET A 1 51.24 -29.97 6.13
CA MET A 1 49.78 -29.86 6.24
C MET A 1 49.48 -28.86 7.34
N ALA A 2 49.22 -27.60 6.97
CA ALA A 2 48.84 -26.57 7.92
C ALA A 2 47.36 -26.26 7.68
N ILE A 3 46.54 -26.76 8.60
CA ILE A 3 45.16 -26.32 8.82
C ILE A 3 45.20 -24.84 9.21
N ASN A 4 44.96 -23.95 8.26
CA ASN A 4 44.68 -22.56 8.60
C ASN A 4 43.25 -22.47 9.13
N PRO A 5 43.04 -21.96 10.35
CA PRO A 5 41.70 -21.74 10.89
C PRO A 5 40.98 -20.73 9.99
N VAL A 6 39.73 -21.06 9.66
CA VAL A 6 38.76 -20.11 9.11
C VAL A 6 38.73 -18.94 10.07
N TYR A 7 39.26 -17.78 9.63
CA TYR A 7 39.17 -16.55 10.41
C TYR A 7 37.68 -16.28 10.67
N LEU A 8 37.29 -16.45 11.93
CA LEU A 8 36.26 -15.65 12.56
C LEU A 8 36.70 -14.19 12.37
N GLY A 9 36.28 -13.60 11.26
CA GLY A 9 36.49 -12.19 10.93
C GLY A 9 35.73 -11.34 11.93
N GLY A 10 36.37 -11.07 13.07
CA GLY A 10 35.90 -10.18 14.12
C GLY A 10 35.81 -8.76 13.61
N ALA A 11 34.59 -8.36 13.27
CA ALA A 11 33.97 -7.05 13.46
C ALA A 11 32.59 -7.23 12.83
N GLY A 12 31.52 -7.16 13.63
CA GLY A 12 30.16 -7.43 13.16
C GLY A 12 29.69 -6.44 12.10
N GLY A 13 30.11 -6.63 10.85
CA GLY A 13 29.74 -5.82 9.71
C GLY A 13 29.61 -6.68 8.47
N LEU A 14 28.67 -6.33 7.60
CA LEU A 14 28.54 -6.92 6.27
C LEU A 14 29.38 -6.10 5.30
N LEU A 15 30.13 -6.79 4.42
CA LEU A 15 30.99 -6.15 3.44
C LEU A 15 30.15 -5.74 2.23
N LEU A 16 30.06 -4.45 1.95
CA LEU A 16 29.47 -3.88 0.74
C LEU A 16 30.56 -3.65 -0.29
N ASP A 17 30.35 -4.22 -1.47
CA ASP A 17 31.07 -3.80 -2.66
C ASP A 17 30.17 -2.87 -3.48
N THR A 18 30.39 -1.57 -3.32
CA THR A 18 29.67 -0.51 -4.05
C THR A 18 30.34 -0.17 -5.40
N GLY A 19 31.31 -0.97 -5.87
CA GLY A 19 32.11 -0.70 -7.07
C GLY A 19 33.21 0.37 -6.88
N ASN A 20 33.30 1.01 -5.71
CA ASN A 20 34.34 1.98 -5.33
C ASN A 20 35.29 1.44 -4.23
N GLY A 21 35.28 0.13 -3.96
CA GLY A 21 36.06 -0.52 -2.90
C GLY A 21 35.21 -1.02 -1.72
N PRO A 22 35.81 -1.82 -0.81
CA PRO A 22 35.11 -2.44 0.31
C PRO A 22 34.62 -1.40 1.31
N SER A 23 33.31 -1.30 1.49
CA SER A 23 32.65 -0.49 2.50
C SER A 23 31.98 -1.40 3.52
N PHE A 24 32.01 -1.07 4.81
CA PHE A 24 31.29 -1.85 5.82
C PHE A 24 29.90 -1.26 6.05
N LEU A 25 28.85 -2.10 6.04
CA LEU A 25 27.57 -1.69 6.62
C LEU A 25 27.69 -1.83 8.15
N PRO A 26 27.71 -0.73 8.93
CA PRO A 26 27.56 -0.84 10.36
C PRO A 26 26.14 -1.34 10.65
N LEU A 27 26.02 -2.58 11.11
CA LEU A 27 24.75 -3.14 11.52
C LEU A 27 24.56 -2.97 13.03
N PRO A 28 23.34 -2.65 13.48
CA PRO A 28 23.02 -2.66 14.90
C PRO A 28 23.25 -4.05 15.53
N PRO A 29 23.63 -4.13 16.83
CA PRO A 29 23.93 -5.39 17.51
C PRO A 29 22.82 -6.44 17.40
N GLN A 30 21.55 -6.00 17.45
CA GLN A 30 20.39 -6.88 17.31
C GLN A 30 20.35 -7.56 15.94
N VAL A 31 20.67 -6.82 14.87
CA VAL A 31 20.68 -7.34 13.51
C VAL A 31 21.85 -8.31 13.32
N LEU A 32 23.00 -8.03 13.94
CA LEU A 32 24.16 -8.93 13.93
C LEU A 32 23.87 -10.27 14.60
N GLN A 33 23.12 -10.25 15.70
CA GLN A 33 22.69 -11.47 16.36
C GLN A 33 21.78 -12.31 15.45
N GLN A 34 20.83 -11.68 14.76
CA GLN A 34 19.97 -12.36 13.79
C GLN A 34 20.77 -12.91 12.60
N VAL A 35 21.76 -12.17 12.12
CA VAL A 35 22.70 -12.65 11.09
C VAL A 35 23.42 -13.91 11.58
N ALA A 36 23.91 -13.93 12.81
CA ALA A 36 24.61 -15.09 13.36
C ALA A 36 23.70 -16.32 13.47
N GLN A 37 22.46 -16.14 13.93
CA GLN A 37 21.47 -17.21 14.11
C GLN A 37 21.01 -17.83 12.78
N ASN A 38 20.74 -17.00 11.78
CA ASN A 38 20.10 -17.43 10.53
C ASN A 38 21.11 -17.72 9.40
N ASN A 39 22.42 -17.72 9.68
CA ASN A 39 23.43 -17.82 8.64
C ASN A 39 23.50 -19.19 7.95
N SER A 40 23.24 -20.26 8.70
CA SER A 40 23.33 -21.63 8.19
C SER A 40 22.11 -22.06 7.37
N GLU A 41 21.01 -21.32 7.45
CA GLU A 41 19.77 -21.67 6.77
C GLU A 41 19.80 -21.23 5.30
N PRO A 42 19.52 -22.13 4.35
CA PRO A 42 19.31 -21.76 2.96
C PRO A 42 18.05 -20.89 2.80
N GLY A 43 17.93 -20.24 1.65
CA GLY A 43 16.82 -19.33 1.34
C GLY A 43 17.06 -17.90 1.79
N VAL A 44 15.98 -17.12 1.79
CA VAL A 44 16.00 -15.68 2.06
C VAL A 44 15.59 -15.42 3.50
N THR A 45 16.45 -14.74 4.26
CA THR A 45 16.13 -14.21 5.59
C THR A 45 16.02 -12.71 5.50
N THR A 46 14.84 -12.15 5.81
CA THR A 46 14.65 -10.70 5.84
C THR A 46 15.09 -10.15 7.19
N LEU A 47 15.95 -9.14 7.18
CA LEU A 47 16.44 -8.45 8.37
C LEU A 47 16.03 -6.99 8.30
N LYS A 48 15.25 -6.55 9.27
CA LYS A 48 14.74 -5.17 9.35
C LYS A 48 15.63 -4.35 10.26
N LEU A 49 16.15 -3.24 9.74
CA LEU A 49 16.91 -2.29 10.54
C LEU A 49 15.95 -1.54 11.50
N PRO A 50 16.35 -1.32 12.76
CA PRO A 50 15.56 -0.56 13.71
C PRO A 50 15.44 0.91 13.27
N ASP A 51 14.25 1.46 13.43
CA ASP A 51 13.99 2.88 13.16
C ASP A 51 14.60 3.73 14.29
N LEU A 52 15.71 4.42 14.00
CA LEU A 52 16.50 5.11 15.03
C LEU A 52 15.85 6.39 15.57
N ASN A 53 14.79 6.92 14.95
CA ASN A 53 14.13 8.16 15.38
C ASN A 53 12.66 8.11 14.98
N TYR A 54 11.75 7.71 15.88
CA TYR A 54 10.33 7.68 15.50
C TYR A 54 9.32 7.95 16.60
N SER A 55 8.53 9.00 16.38
CA SER A 55 7.16 9.16 16.87
C SER A 55 6.30 9.55 15.67
N ARG A 56 5.48 8.61 15.18
CA ARG A 56 4.61 8.83 14.03
C ARG A 56 3.45 9.75 14.41
N PRO A 57 3.17 10.83 13.66
CA PRO A 57 1.93 11.58 13.82
C PRO A 57 0.74 10.66 13.54
N ALA A 58 -0.23 10.60 14.45
CA ALA A 58 -1.40 9.71 14.32
C ALA A 58 -2.22 9.99 13.06
N ASP A 59 -2.24 11.25 12.61
CA ASP A 59 -3.08 11.73 11.52
C ASP A 59 -2.47 11.55 10.12
N LEU A 60 -1.22 11.09 10.01
CA LEU A 60 -0.60 10.95 8.70
C LEU A 60 -1.17 9.73 7.95
N PRO A 61 -1.73 9.91 6.73
CA PRO A 61 -2.38 8.83 5.96
C PRO A 61 -1.37 7.91 5.26
N ALA A 62 -0.36 7.46 6.01
CA ALA A 62 0.71 6.60 5.53
C ALA A 62 0.42 5.11 5.80
N ARG A 63 1.00 4.23 5.00
CA ARG A 63 1.14 2.79 5.25
C ARG A 63 2.62 2.49 5.40
N GLU A 64 2.98 1.71 6.42
CA GLU A 64 4.36 1.25 6.57
C GLU A 64 4.62 0.11 5.58
N VAL A 65 5.77 0.20 4.92
CA VAL A 65 6.25 -0.82 3.99
C VAL A 65 7.72 -1.07 4.21
N ASP A 66 8.21 -2.22 3.80
CA ASP A 66 9.64 -2.52 3.83
C ASP A 66 10.30 -2.05 2.53
N ILE A 67 11.27 -1.15 2.66
CA ILE A 67 12.12 -0.68 1.57
C ILE A 67 13.42 -1.48 1.60
N GLU A 68 13.78 -2.06 0.46
CA GLU A 68 15.00 -2.84 0.28
C GLU A 68 16.21 -1.92 0.21
N LEU A 69 17.20 -2.20 1.05
CA LEU A 69 18.48 -1.49 1.04
C LEU A 69 19.54 -2.26 0.27
N CYS A 70 19.70 -3.55 0.58
CA CYS A 70 20.67 -4.41 -0.07
C CYS A 70 20.39 -5.90 0.21
N PHE A 71 21.09 -6.76 -0.53
CA PHE A 71 21.04 -8.19 -0.41
C PHE A 71 22.43 -8.75 -0.11
N VAL A 72 22.57 -9.63 0.87
CA VAL A 72 23.88 -10.14 1.30
C VAL A 72 23.96 -11.64 1.13
N CYS A 73 25.01 -12.11 0.46
CA CYS A 73 25.27 -13.52 0.28
C CYS A 73 25.66 -14.17 1.62
N LYS A 74 24.92 -15.19 2.09
CA LYS A 74 25.24 -15.90 3.34
C LYS A 74 26.59 -16.65 3.29
N LYS A 75 27.04 -17.06 2.11
CA LYS A 75 28.31 -17.79 1.93
C LYS A 75 29.54 -16.90 2.06
N CYS A 76 29.59 -15.76 1.35
CA CYS A 76 30.79 -14.91 1.29
C CYS A 76 30.66 -13.57 2.04
N ARG A 77 29.46 -13.25 2.54
CA ARG A 77 29.13 -12.01 3.26
C ARG A 77 29.24 -10.72 2.44
N MET A 78 29.33 -10.84 1.12
CA MET A 78 29.29 -9.71 0.20
C MET A 78 27.86 -9.23 0.00
N ALA A 79 27.67 -7.92 0.05
CA ALA A 79 26.41 -7.25 -0.16
C ALA A 79 26.30 -6.65 -1.56
N TYR A 80 25.08 -6.63 -2.07
CA TYR A 80 24.72 -6.24 -3.43
C TYR A 80 23.52 -5.30 -3.40
N PRO A 81 23.48 -4.29 -4.29
CA PRO A 81 22.40 -3.30 -4.33
C PRO A 81 21.09 -3.86 -4.90
N SER A 82 21.11 -5.01 -5.57
CA SER A 82 19.93 -5.64 -6.17
C SER A 82 19.99 -7.15 -6.11
N ASP A 83 18.81 -7.78 -6.12
CA ASP A 83 18.66 -9.23 -6.16
C ASP A 83 19.34 -9.82 -7.42
N SER A 84 19.17 -9.17 -8.57
CA SER A 84 19.78 -9.58 -9.84
C SER A 84 21.32 -9.65 -9.76
N ALA A 85 21.95 -8.64 -9.14
CA ALA A 85 23.41 -8.61 -8.96
C ALA A 85 23.88 -9.73 -8.01
N LEU A 86 23.14 -9.95 -6.92
CA LEU A 86 23.41 -11.06 -6.01
C LEU A 86 23.26 -12.42 -6.71
N LEU A 87 22.18 -12.63 -7.47
CA LEU A 87 21.94 -13.89 -8.18
C LEU A 87 23.05 -14.19 -9.18
N ALA A 88 23.56 -13.16 -9.89
CA ALA A 88 24.71 -13.30 -10.76
C ALA A 88 25.95 -13.78 -10.01
N HIS A 89 26.21 -13.20 -8.84
CA HIS A 89 27.29 -13.65 -7.96
C HIS A 89 27.07 -15.08 -7.44
N GLN A 90 25.88 -15.42 -6.96
CA GLN A 90 25.59 -16.71 -6.32
C GLN A 90 25.79 -17.91 -7.26
N ARG A 91 25.54 -17.73 -8.56
CA ARG A 91 25.83 -18.77 -9.58
C ARG A 91 27.30 -19.20 -9.55
N GLN A 92 28.21 -18.24 -9.37
CA GLN A 92 29.66 -18.49 -9.30
C GLN A 92 30.09 -18.85 -7.88
N CYS A 93 29.54 -18.17 -6.87
CA CYS A 93 29.90 -18.36 -5.48
C CYS A 93 29.55 -19.76 -4.98
N TYR A 94 28.35 -20.28 -5.28
CA TYR A 94 27.90 -21.60 -4.84
C TYR A 94 28.24 -22.70 -5.85
N GLY A 95 28.51 -22.35 -7.12
CA GLY A 95 28.85 -23.32 -8.17
C GLY A 95 27.74 -24.37 -8.32
N PRO A 96 28.03 -25.68 -8.20
CA PRO A 96 27.01 -26.71 -8.33
C PRO A 96 26.02 -26.78 -7.15
N ASN A 97 26.37 -26.25 -5.97
CA ASN A 97 25.57 -26.38 -4.74
C ASN A 97 24.53 -25.26 -4.62
N GLN A 98 23.65 -25.14 -5.62
CA GLN A 98 22.65 -24.05 -5.66
C GLN A 98 21.52 -24.23 -4.62
N ASP A 99 21.29 -25.44 -4.11
CA ASP A 99 20.25 -25.72 -3.10
C ASP A 99 20.57 -25.13 -1.72
N SER A 100 21.86 -24.98 -1.40
CA SER A 100 22.31 -24.40 -0.14
C SER A 100 22.41 -22.87 -0.20
N ARG A 101 21.90 -22.22 -1.25
CA ARG A 101 22.00 -20.77 -1.42
C ARG A 101 21.23 -20.06 -0.33
N GLY A 102 21.90 -19.10 0.30
CA GLY A 102 21.31 -18.24 1.32
C GLY A 102 21.55 -16.75 1.04
N THR A 103 20.54 -15.96 1.36
CA THR A 103 20.54 -14.50 1.22
C THR A 103 20.00 -13.83 2.48
N PHE A 104 20.64 -12.77 2.94
CA PHE A 104 20.00 -11.79 3.83
C PHE A 104 19.41 -10.65 2.99
N ARG A 105 18.11 -10.41 3.11
CA ARG A 105 17.42 -9.26 2.53
C ARG A 105 17.34 -8.17 3.59
N ILE A 106 18.15 -7.12 3.47
CA ILE A 106 18.19 -6.03 4.44
C ILE A 106 17.16 -4.99 4.04
N VAL A 107 16.23 -4.70 4.95
CA VAL A 107 15.17 -3.72 4.74
C VAL A 107 15.14 -2.67 5.84
N GLN A 108 14.54 -1.52 5.51
CA GLN A 108 14.20 -0.46 6.44
C GLN A 108 12.72 -0.13 6.31
N THR A 109 12.11 0.36 7.38
CA THR A 109 10.75 0.91 7.30
C THR A 109 10.74 2.13 6.37
N GLY A 110 9.80 2.10 5.43
CA GLY A 110 9.40 3.25 4.62
C GLY A 110 7.90 3.42 4.63
N TYR A 111 7.41 4.34 3.81
CA TYR A 111 6.03 4.81 3.85
C TYR A 111 5.42 4.89 2.46
N GLU A 112 4.15 4.55 2.35
CA GLU A 112 3.36 4.76 1.14
C GLU A 112 2.12 5.57 1.50
N CYS A 113 1.67 6.40 0.56
CA CYS A 113 0.46 7.19 0.73
C CYS A 113 -0.79 6.33 0.47
N ARG A 114 -1.61 6.09 1.51
CA ARG A 114 -2.82 5.27 1.38
C ARG A 114 -3.81 5.86 0.38
N PRO A 115 -4.10 7.17 0.40
CA PRO A 115 -5.06 7.76 -0.52
C PRO A 115 -4.56 7.73 -1.97
N CYS A 116 -3.26 7.92 -2.23
CA CYS A 116 -2.73 7.90 -3.59
C CYS A 116 -2.62 6.49 -4.17
N ASN A 117 -2.25 5.50 -3.35
CA ASN A 117 -2.08 4.09 -3.72
C ASN A 117 -1.39 3.88 -5.09
N ASN A 118 -0.43 4.75 -5.43
CA ASN A 118 0.27 4.82 -6.71
C ASN A 118 1.56 3.97 -6.71
N GLY A 119 1.86 3.30 -5.59
CA GLY A 119 3.09 2.52 -5.40
C GLY A 119 4.33 3.36 -5.10
N GLU A 120 4.20 4.67 -4.91
CA GLU A 120 5.31 5.54 -4.52
C GLU A 120 5.73 5.30 -3.06
N LYS A 121 7.03 5.05 -2.86
CA LYS A 121 7.61 4.71 -1.55
C LYS A 121 8.53 5.82 -1.07
N PHE A 122 8.30 6.26 0.16
CA PHE A 122 9.06 7.28 0.85
C PHE A 122 9.97 6.64 1.90
N LYS A 123 11.24 7.02 1.92
CA LYS A 123 12.21 6.48 2.88
C LYS A 123 12.06 7.08 4.27
N THR A 124 11.55 8.31 4.34
CA THR A 124 11.36 9.02 5.60
C THR A 124 9.94 9.56 5.72
N LEU A 125 9.53 9.80 6.97
CA LEU A 125 8.28 10.47 7.25
C LEU A 125 8.22 11.90 6.72
N ILE A 126 9.38 12.57 6.69
CA ILE A 126 9.50 13.94 6.19
C ILE A 126 9.16 13.97 4.70
N ASP A 127 9.70 13.02 3.93
CA ASP A 127 9.38 12.89 2.50
C ASP A 127 7.89 12.60 2.29
N MET A 128 7.33 11.69 3.09
CA MET A 128 5.90 11.35 3.06
C MET A 128 5.02 12.55 3.45
N GLN A 129 5.42 13.32 4.45
CA GLN A 129 4.73 14.53 4.89
C GLN A 129 4.82 15.63 3.82
N GLY A 130 5.96 15.75 3.14
CA GLY A 130 6.13 16.61 1.97
C GLY A 130 5.21 16.21 0.82
N HIS A 131 5.07 14.91 0.57
CA HIS A 131 4.12 14.39 -0.42
C HIS A 131 2.67 14.77 -0.10
N VAL A 132 2.21 14.58 1.15
CA VAL A 132 0.83 14.91 1.55
C VAL A 132 0.53 16.40 1.41
N GLN A 133 1.54 17.26 1.59
CA GLN A 133 1.42 18.71 1.40
C GLN A 133 1.60 19.17 -0.06
N SER A 134 1.94 18.25 -0.98
CA SER A 134 2.19 18.59 -2.38
C SER A 134 0.88 18.83 -3.15
N GLU A 135 0.93 19.70 -4.15
CA GLU A 135 -0.19 19.92 -5.07
C GLU A 135 -0.57 18.64 -5.82
N ALA A 136 0.39 17.75 -6.09
CA ALA A 136 0.12 16.47 -6.76
C ALA A 136 -0.82 15.59 -5.94
N HIS A 137 -0.60 15.53 -4.62
CA HIS A 137 -1.49 14.83 -3.69
C HIS A 137 -2.88 15.48 -3.65
N GLN A 138 -2.94 16.81 -3.56
CA GLN A 138 -4.21 17.55 -3.55
C GLN A 138 -5.04 17.30 -4.82
N ARG A 139 -4.40 17.37 -5.99
CA ARG A 139 -5.06 17.08 -7.28
C ARG A 139 -5.54 15.63 -7.34
N HIS A 140 -4.81 14.69 -6.76
CA HIS A 140 -5.26 13.30 -6.69
C HIS A 140 -6.51 13.15 -5.81
N MET A 141 -6.54 13.83 -4.66
CA MET A 141 -7.71 13.85 -3.77
C MET A 141 -8.93 14.47 -4.45
N THR A 142 -8.79 15.65 -5.06
CA THR A 142 -9.92 16.30 -5.75
C THR A 142 -10.33 15.59 -7.03
N GLY A 143 -9.37 14.97 -7.74
CA GLY A 143 -9.61 14.20 -8.96
C GLY A 143 -10.44 12.95 -8.72
N SER A 144 -10.22 12.28 -7.58
CA SER A 144 -11.00 11.10 -7.20
C SER A 144 -12.47 11.43 -6.91
N GLU A 145 -12.73 12.55 -6.22
CA GLU A 145 -14.08 13.06 -5.96
C GLU A 145 -14.80 13.44 -7.26
N SER A 146 -14.08 14.06 -8.21
CA SER A 146 -14.65 14.40 -9.53
C SER A 146 -14.97 13.17 -10.37
N SER A 147 -14.17 12.10 -10.31
CA SER A 147 -14.43 10.87 -11.07
C SER A 147 -15.69 10.16 -10.56
N LEU A 148 -15.84 10.02 -9.24
CA LEU A 148 -17.04 9.43 -8.64
C LEU A 148 -18.28 10.28 -8.91
N SER A 149 -18.17 11.60 -8.79
CA SER A 149 -19.28 12.51 -9.08
C SER A 149 -19.72 12.43 -10.55
N GLN A 150 -18.75 12.35 -11.48
CA GLN A 150 -19.01 12.21 -12.92
C GLN A 150 -19.69 10.87 -13.24
N GLU A 151 -19.24 9.77 -12.64
CA GLU A 151 -19.86 8.45 -12.83
C GLU A 151 -21.31 8.43 -12.30
N ILE A 152 -21.57 9.06 -11.16
CA ILE A 152 -22.93 9.18 -10.61
C ILE A 152 -23.81 10.02 -11.53
N GLU A 153 -23.30 11.14 -12.05
CA GLU A 153 -24.04 12.01 -12.98
C GLU A 153 -24.38 11.29 -14.30
N ASP A 154 -23.45 10.51 -14.84
CA ASP A 154 -23.67 9.71 -16.05
C ASP A 154 -24.74 8.62 -15.83
N VAL A 155 -24.75 7.96 -14.66
CA VAL A 155 -25.79 6.98 -14.30
C VAL A 155 -27.16 7.67 -14.18
N VAL A 156 -27.23 8.83 -13.53
CA VAL A 156 -28.49 9.60 -13.39
C VAL A 156 -29.00 10.06 -14.75
N ASN A 157 -28.11 10.55 -15.63
CA ASN A 157 -28.48 10.96 -16.99
C ASN A 157 -28.97 9.77 -17.82
N GLN A 158 -28.32 8.61 -17.71
CA GLN A 158 -28.76 7.39 -18.38
C GLN A 158 -30.15 6.94 -17.89
N ILE A 159 -30.39 6.92 -16.58
CA ILE A 159 -31.71 6.59 -16.00
C ILE A 159 -32.77 7.57 -16.50
N THR A 160 -32.45 8.87 -16.54
CA THR A 160 -33.38 9.92 -17.00
C THR A 160 -33.75 9.73 -18.47
N LEU A 161 -32.77 9.42 -19.32
CA LEU A 161 -33.01 9.12 -20.74
C LEU A 161 -33.85 7.86 -20.92
N LEU A 162 -33.58 6.81 -20.14
CA LEU A 162 -34.36 5.57 -20.15
C LEU A 162 -35.81 5.79 -19.70
N ALA A 163 -36.02 6.54 -18.62
CA ALA A 163 -37.35 6.88 -18.11
C ALA A 163 -38.14 7.74 -19.12
N THR A 164 -37.47 8.69 -19.78
CA THR A 164 -38.09 9.54 -20.81
C THR A 164 -38.51 8.70 -22.02
N ARG A 165 -37.68 7.75 -22.46
CA ARG A 165 -38.03 6.83 -23.56
C ARG A 165 -39.20 5.92 -23.18
N ALA A 166 -39.18 5.33 -21.99
CA ALA A 166 -40.27 4.48 -21.51
C ALA A 166 -41.61 5.24 -21.39
N ALA A 167 -41.57 6.52 -21.03
CA ALA A 167 -42.76 7.38 -21.01
C ALA A 167 -43.30 7.72 -22.42
N GLN A 168 -42.44 7.72 -23.45
CA GLN A 168 -42.82 7.98 -24.84
C GLN A 168 -43.28 6.72 -25.59
N GLU A 169 -42.77 5.54 -25.21
CA GLU A 169 -43.14 4.24 -25.80
C GLU A 169 -44.42 3.64 -25.20
N ALA A 170 -45.11 4.31 -24.26
CA ALA A 170 -46.40 3.89 -23.74
C ALA A 170 -47.52 4.15 -24.78
N PRO A 171 -48.05 3.13 -25.47
CA PRO A 171 -49.12 3.32 -26.44
C PRO A 171 -50.44 3.49 -25.69
N GLN A 172 -51.20 4.50 -26.06
CA GLN A 172 -52.61 4.61 -25.71
C GLN A 172 -53.39 3.45 -26.38
N GLY A 173 -53.89 2.52 -25.57
CA GLY A 173 -55.13 1.76 -25.87
C GLY A 173 -55.03 0.25 -26.08
N HIS A 174 -55.85 -0.48 -25.30
CA HIS A 174 -56.48 -1.80 -25.55
C HIS A 174 -55.55 -3.04 -25.64
N ILE A 175 -55.72 -4.17 -24.93
CA ILE A 175 -56.85 -4.90 -24.30
C ILE A 175 -56.36 -5.43 -22.93
N LEU A 176 -57.23 -5.39 -21.92
CA LEU A 176 -57.09 -6.12 -20.66
C LEU A 176 -57.42 -7.60 -20.90
N ASP A 177 -56.43 -8.48 -20.86
CA ASP A 177 -56.68 -9.90 -20.61
C ASP A 177 -56.19 -10.27 -19.22
N SER A 178 -57.19 -10.61 -18.41
CA SER A 178 -57.15 -11.05 -17.03
C SER A 178 -56.00 -12.01 -16.75
N ASN A 179 -55.16 -11.63 -15.77
CA ASN A 179 -54.64 -12.46 -14.67
C ASN A 179 -53.20 -12.04 -14.32
N SER A 180 -53.03 -11.28 -13.24
CA SER A 180 -51.93 -11.38 -12.24
C SER A 180 -51.87 -10.14 -11.32
N ASN A 181 -52.14 -10.36 -10.03
CA ASN A 181 -51.72 -9.61 -8.83
C ASN A 181 -51.37 -8.10 -8.95
N GLY A 182 -52.32 -7.25 -8.57
CA GLY A 182 -52.08 -5.84 -8.26
C GLY A 182 -51.42 -5.65 -6.89
N PHE A 183 -50.08 -5.60 -6.86
CA PHE A 183 -49.31 -5.04 -5.75
C PHE A 183 -48.59 -3.77 -6.25
N CYS A 184 -48.85 -2.66 -5.54
CA CYS A 184 -48.27 -1.32 -5.68
C CYS A 184 -48.71 -0.47 -6.88
N GLN A 185 -49.81 0.29 -6.67
CA GLN A 185 -49.99 1.58 -7.32
C GLN A 185 -49.18 2.65 -6.56
N PRO A 186 -48.34 3.46 -7.22
CA PRO A 186 -47.82 4.68 -6.62
C PRO A 186 -48.89 5.77 -6.70
N ALA A 187 -49.42 6.18 -5.55
CA ALA A 187 -50.30 7.34 -5.45
C ALA A 187 -49.44 8.62 -5.40
N GLU A 188 -49.62 9.50 -6.37
CA GLU A 188 -49.23 10.92 -6.32
C GLU A 188 -50.40 11.76 -6.86
N PRO A 189 -50.44 13.08 -6.63
CA PRO A 189 -50.37 13.81 -5.37
C PRO A 189 -51.59 14.77 -5.26
N LYS A 190 -51.53 15.74 -4.33
CA LYS A 190 -52.31 17.02 -4.27
C LYS A 190 -53.55 17.06 -3.35
N ARG A 191 -53.41 17.78 -2.23
CA ARG A 191 -54.02 19.11 -1.93
C ARG A 191 -53.90 19.35 -0.40
N ARG A 192 -53.12 20.33 0.05
CA ARG A 192 -53.47 21.75 0.29
C ARG A 192 -54.05 21.97 1.71
N PHE A 193 -53.42 22.90 2.46
CA PHE A 193 -53.84 23.50 3.74
C PHE A 193 -53.68 22.57 4.99
N LEU A 194 -53.09 22.94 6.12
CA LEU A 194 -52.90 24.23 6.80
C LEU A 194 -51.58 24.20 7.63
N SER A 195 -50.83 25.30 7.64
CA SER A 195 -50.05 25.69 8.83
C SER A 195 -51.02 26.37 9.81
N PRO A 196 -50.80 26.26 11.13
CA PRO A 196 -50.13 27.39 11.76
C PRO A 196 -49.06 26.99 12.78
N THR A 197 -48.02 27.81 12.77
CA THR A 197 -47.11 28.13 13.87
C THR A 197 -47.76 28.14 15.26
N HIS A 198 -46.98 27.77 16.28
CA HIS A 198 -46.76 28.42 17.59
C HIS A 198 -45.91 27.42 18.42
N ALA A 199 -44.60 27.64 18.54
CA ALA A 199 -43.93 28.40 19.61
C ALA A 199 -43.73 27.60 20.92
N LEU A 200 -42.46 27.55 21.32
CA LEU A 200 -41.84 26.89 22.47
C LEU A 200 -42.30 27.41 23.84
N THR A 201 -42.42 26.52 24.84
CA THR A 201 -42.12 26.72 26.29
C THR A 201 -42.46 25.43 27.06
N SER A 202 -41.54 24.66 27.65
CA SER A 202 -40.74 24.82 28.90
C SER A 202 -41.46 24.36 30.19
N ALA A 203 -40.72 23.55 30.98
CA ALA A 203 -40.87 23.15 32.40
C ALA A 203 -42.14 22.35 32.78
N GLY A 204 -42.10 21.24 33.54
CA GLY A 204 -41.23 20.88 34.66
C GLY A 204 -42.08 20.85 35.92
N HIS A 205 -42.41 19.65 36.44
CA HIS A 205 -42.61 19.24 37.83
C HIS A 205 -43.26 17.86 37.89
#